data_AF-A0A7J9QI05-F1
#
_entry.id   AF-A0A7J9QI05-F1
#
_cell.length_a   1.000
_cell.length_b   1.000
_cell.length_c   1.000
_cell.angle_alpha   90.00
_cell.angle_beta   90.00
_cell.angle_gamma   90.00
#
_symmetry.space_group_name_H-M   'P 1'
#
loop_
_entity.id
_entity.type
_entity.pdbx_description
1 polymer ?
#
loop_
_entity_poly.entity_id
_entity_poly.type
_entity_poly.pdbx_seq_one_letter_code
_entity_poly.pdbx_strand_id
1 'polypeptide(L)'
;MLAKSLVIFIAVGVASAFAFGTYLIDLKNISQLEYVEGSSLSIVTEKFDFKQDELIQIRIVNSGTNELTFSDSSYGLKITGLAGILMYSPVSAQVVSTL
;
A
#
# COMPACT_ATOMS: atom_id res chain seq x y z
N MET A 1 16.96 56.15 -5.05
CA MET A 1 16.47 55.48 -6.26
C MET A 1 17.19 54.15 -6.38
N LEU A 2 16.46 53.03 -6.47
CA LEU A 2 17.07 51.71 -6.63
C LEU A 2 17.66 51.60 -8.05
N ALA A 3 18.85 51.03 -8.20
CA ALA A 3 19.47 50.87 -9.51
C ALA A 3 18.56 50.00 -10.41
N LYS A 4 18.32 50.43 -11.65
CA LYS A 4 17.39 49.74 -12.57
C LYS A 4 17.75 48.27 -12.76
N SER A 5 19.03 47.91 -12.75
CA SER A 5 19.51 46.53 -12.84
C SER A 5 19.10 45.70 -11.62
N LEU A 6 19.20 46.25 -10.41
CA LEU A 6 18.85 45.56 -9.17
C LEU A 6 17.36 45.22 -9.13
N VAL A 7 16.50 46.13 -9.62
CA VAL A 7 15.05 45.86 -9.74
C VAL A 7 14.78 44.68 -10.66
N ILE A 8 15.49 44.58 -11.79
CA ILE A 8 15.34 43.49 -12.76
C ILE A 8 15.80 42.15 -12.16
N PHE A 9 16.94 42.11 -11.47
CA PHE A 9 17.43 40.89 -10.83
C PHE A 9 16.46 40.37 -9.75
N ILE A 10 15.91 41.26 -8.93
CA ILE A 10 14.94 40.89 -7.90
C ILE A 10 13.66 40.34 -8.55
N ALA A 11 13.15 41.00 -9.60
CA ALA A 11 11.95 40.53 -10.29
C ALA A 11 12.13 39.14 -10.90
N VAL A 12 13.27 38.90 -11.56
CA VAL A 12 13.58 37.59 -12.14
C VAL A 12 13.75 36.53 -11.05
N GLY A 13 14.43 36.86 -9.94
CA GLY A 13 14.62 35.95 -8.82
C GLY A 13 13.30 35.56 -8.13
N VAL A 14 12.39 36.51 -7.95
CA VAL A 14 11.06 36.23 -7.39
C VAL A 14 10.23 35.37 -8.34
N ALA A 15 10.24 35.70 -9.64
CA ALA A 15 9.50 34.93 -10.64
C ALA A 15 10.02 33.49 -10.77
N SER A 16 11.34 33.30 -10.76
CA SER A 16 11.96 31.97 -10.86
C SER A 16 11.74 31.16 -9.58
N ALA A 17 11.88 31.77 -8.39
CA ALA A 17 11.60 31.10 -7.12
C ALA A 17 10.14 30.66 -7.01
N PHE A 18 9.20 31.48 -7.49
CA PHE A 18 7.79 31.14 -7.50
C PHE A 18 7.51 29.95 -8.44
N ALA A 19 7.98 30.01 -9.69
CA ALA A 19 7.77 28.95 -10.68
C ALA A 19 8.43 27.62 -10.27
N PHE A 20 9.66 27.68 -9.75
CA PHE A 20 10.37 26.49 -9.30
C PHE A 20 9.78 25.92 -8.00
N GLY A 21 9.32 26.80 -7.10
CA GLY A 21 8.64 26.42 -5.87
C GLY A 21 7.35 25.64 -6.13
N THR A 22 6.50 26.11 -7.04
CA THR A 22 5.27 25.38 -7.42
C THR A 22 5.57 24.03 -8.06
N TYR A 23 6.58 23.96 -8.93
CA TYR A 23 7.01 22.71 -9.56
C TYR A 23 7.48 21.66 -8.53
N LEU A 24 8.22 22.09 -7.51
CA LEU A 24 8.66 21.19 -6.43
C LEU A 24 7.50 20.69 -5.54
N ILE A 25 6.44 21.47 -5.36
CA ILE A 25 5.25 21.06 -4.61
C ILE A 25 4.54 19.91 -5.34
N ASP A 26 4.38 20.00 -6.66
CA ASP A 26 3.79 18.93 -7.47
C ASP A 26 4.64 17.65 -7.44
N LEU A 27 5.97 17.78 -7.47
CA LEU A 27 6.89 16.64 -7.32
C LEU A 27 6.83 15.98 -5.93
N LYS A 28 6.48 16.73 -4.89
CA LYS A 28 6.29 16.16 -3.55
C LYS A 28 5.00 15.33 -3.46
N ASN A 29 3.99 15.66 -4.28
CA ASN A 29 2.68 15.02 -4.22
C ASN A 29 2.58 13.71 -5.02
N ILE A 30 3.47 13.45 -5.98
CA ILE A 30 3.50 12.19 -6.75
C ILE A 30 3.93 10.96 -5.96
N SER A 31 4.56 11.12 -4.79
CA SER A 31 4.93 10.01 -3.89
C SER A 31 3.95 9.83 -2.73
N GLN A 32 2.89 10.64 -2.68
CA GLN A 32 1.81 10.44 -1.74
C GLN A 32 1.03 9.20 -2.18
N LEU A 33 0.96 8.20 -1.30
CA LEU A 33 0.20 6.96 -1.52
C LEU A 33 -1.25 7.35 -1.83
N GLU A 34 -1.62 7.24 -3.10
CA GLU A 34 -2.99 7.44 -3.54
C GLU A 34 -3.78 6.19 -3.12
N TYR A 35 -4.75 6.38 -2.23
CA TYR A 35 -5.70 5.33 -1.89
C TYR A 35 -6.56 5.08 -3.13
N VAL A 36 -6.24 4.01 -3.86
CA VAL A 36 -7.05 3.57 -4.99
C VAL A 36 -8.25 2.82 -4.43
N GLU A 37 -9.44 3.30 -4.74
CA GLU A 37 -10.68 2.64 -4.39
C GLU A 37 -10.75 1.29 -5.11
N GLY A 38 -10.98 0.21 -4.36
CA GLY A 38 -11.01 -1.14 -4.91
C GLY A 38 -10.93 -2.25 -3.88
N SER A 39 -11.07 -3.47 -4.39
CA SER A 39 -10.88 -4.70 -3.63
C SER A 39 -9.40 -5.03 -3.52
N SER A 40 -8.88 -5.12 -2.30
CA SER A 40 -7.50 -5.49 -2.04
C SER A 40 -7.41 -6.35 -0.79
N LEU A 41 -6.47 -7.29 -0.77
CA LEU A 41 -6.29 -8.23 0.32
C LEU A 41 -4.81 -8.39 0.61
N SER A 42 -4.45 -8.29 1.88
CA SER A 42 -3.09 -8.46 2.36
C SER A 42 -2.99 -9.68 3.25
N ILE A 43 -1.99 -10.52 3.00
CA ILE A 43 -1.65 -11.68 3.82
C ILE A 43 -0.37 -11.34 4.57
N VAL A 44 -0.46 -11.33 5.90
CA VAL A 44 0.65 -10.93 6.77
C VAL A 44 0.96 -12.05 7.73
N THR A 45 2.25 -12.32 7.92
CA THR A 45 2.77 -13.25 8.93
C THR A 45 3.53 -12.49 10.01
N GLU A 46 3.76 -13.13 11.16
CA GLU A 46 4.52 -12.51 12.26
C GLU A 46 5.98 -12.23 11.87
N LYS A 47 6.54 -13.07 10.99
CA LYS A 47 7.91 -13.01 10.50
C LYS A 47 8.02 -13.71 9.14
N PHE A 48 9.17 -13.53 8.49
CA PHE A 48 9.44 -14.09 7.16
C PHE A 48 9.96 -15.54 7.22
N ASP A 49 10.79 -15.85 8.21
CA ASP A 49 11.43 -17.15 8.35
C ASP A 49 10.96 -17.87 9.61
N PHE A 50 10.60 -19.14 9.46
CA PHE A 50 10.16 -20.02 10.54
C PHE A 50 11.09 -21.23 10.63
N LYS A 51 11.39 -21.64 11.86
CA LYS A 51 12.07 -22.91 12.11
C LYS A 51 11.06 -24.04 12.12
N GLN A 52 11.56 -25.26 12.06
CA GLN A 52 10.74 -26.45 12.24
C GLN A 52 10.03 -26.40 13.60
N ASP A 53 8.77 -26.83 13.61
CA ASP A 53 7.88 -26.88 14.79
C ASP A 53 7.52 -25.52 15.42
N GLU A 54 7.77 -24.41 14.71
CA GLU A 54 7.25 -23.11 15.11
C GLU A 54 5.81 -22.91 14.65
N LEU A 55 5.01 -22.28 15.51
CA LEU A 55 3.65 -21.87 15.18
C LEU A 55 3.71 -20.66 14.23
N ILE A 56 2.92 -20.72 13.16
CA ILE A 56 2.81 -19.67 12.15
C ILE A 56 1.43 -19.02 12.29
N GLN A 57 1.37 -17.76 12.72
CA GLN A 57 0.12 -17.00 12.66
C GLN A 57 0.04 -16.24 11.34
N ILE A 58 -0.99 -16.57 10.56
CA ILE A 58 -1.32 -15.87 9.32
C ILE A 58 -2.50 -14.95 9.60
N ARG A 59 -2.36 -13.68 9.26
CA ARG A 59 -3.41 -12.68 9.32
C ARG A 59 -3.81 -12.28 7.91
N ILE A 60 -5.10 -12.41 7.62
CA ILE A 60 -5.71 -11.92 6.40
C ILE A 60 -6.37 -10.58 6.74
N VAL A 61 -6.03 -9.53 5.99
CA VAL A 61 -6.54 -8.18 6.21
C VAL A 61 -7.12 -7.67 4.89
N ASN A 62 -8.36 -7.18 4.93
CA ASN A 62 -8.89 -6.38 3.82
C ASN A 62 -8.13 -5.06 3.78
N SER A 63 -7.30 -4.90 2.77
CA SER A 63 -6.52 -3.67 2.55
C SER A 63 -7.17 -2.76 1.51
N GLY A 64 -8.33 -3.15 0.99
CA GLY A 64 -9.13 -2.38 0.07
C GLY A 64 -10.17 -1.51 0.78
N THR A 65 -10.98 -0.85 -0.03
CA THR A 65 -12.13 -0.04 0.42
C THR A 65 -13.44 -0.82 0.34
N ASN A 66 -13.48 -1.89 -0.46
CA ASN A 66 -14.66 -2.74 -0.64
C ASN A 66 -14.65 -3.89 0.36
N GLU A 67 -15.78 -4.17 0.99
CA GLU A 67 -15.97 -5.39 1.79
C GLU A 67 -15.79 -6.65 0.92
N LEU A 68 -15.07 -7.64 1.44
CA LEU A 68 -14.83 -8.90 0.76
C LEU A 68 -15.70 -9.99 1.37
N THR A 69 -16.53 -10.63 0.55
CA THR A 69 -17.41 -11.72 0.96
C THR A 69 -16.86 -13.06 0.48
N PHE A 70 -16.83 -14.03 1.39
CA PHE A 70 -16.37 -15.40 1.14
C PHE A 70 -17.48 -16.38 1.43
N SER A 71 -17.54 -17.45 0.63
CA SER A 71 -18.56 -18.51 0.78
C SER A 71 -18.43 -19.31 2.08
N ASP A 72 -17.26 -19.26 2.73
CA ASP A 72 -16.97 -19.98 3.97
C ASP A 72 -15.93 -19.24 4.83
N SER A 73 -15.70 -19.77 6.04
CA SER A 73 -14.69 -19.27 6.97
C SER A 73 -13.25 -19.66 6.62
N SER A 74 -13.02 -20.39 5.52
CA SER A 74 -11.68 -20.78 5.09
C SER A 74 -10.99 -19.69 4.27
N TYR A 75 -11.76 -18.71 3.78
CA TYR A 75 -11.31 -17.63 2.90
C TYR A 75 -10.62 -18.13 1.62
N GLY A 76 -10.80 -19.41 1.27
CA GLY A 76 -10.07 -20.07 0.18
C GLY A 76 -8.56 -20.19 0.41
N LEU A 77 -8.07 -19.98 1.64
CA LEU A 77 -6.64 -20.02 1.96
C LEU A 77 -6.07 -21.42 1.73
N LYS A 78 -4.96 -21.49 0.98
CA LYS A 78 -4.20 -22.73 0.75
C LYS A 78 -2.72 -22.42 0.90
N ILE A 79 -2.03 -23.22 1.72
CA ILE A 79 -0.59 -23.15 1.86
C ILE A 79 -0.01 -24.29 1.05
N THR A 80 0.86 -23.95 0.10
CA THR A 80 1.55 -24.92 -0.75
C THR A 80 3.05 -24.83 -0.57
N GLY A 81 3.73 -25.97 -0.67
CA GLY A 81 5.19 -25.98 -0.78
C GLY A 81 5.69 -25.43 -2.11
N LEU A 82 7.01 -25.29 -2.25
CA LEU A 82 7.66 -24.84 -3.49
C LEU A 82 7.26 -25.69 -4.71
N ALA A 83 6.98 -26.98 -4.51
CA ALA A 83 6.54 -27.90 -5.57
C ALA A 83 5.02 -27.83 -5.87
N GLY A 84 4.28 -26.88 -5.28
CA GLY A 84 2.83 -26.76 -5.42
C GLY A 84 2.02 -27.80 -4.61
N ILE A 85 2.68 -28.62 -3.81
CA ILE A 85 2.03 -29.62 -2.95
C ILE A 85 1.27 -28.91 -1.84
N LEU A 86 -0.03 -29.20 -1.69
CA LEU A 86 -0.87 -28.66 -0.63
C LEU A 86 -0.34 -29.14 0.74
N MET A 87 0.10 -28.20 1.56
CA MET A 87 0.60 -28.45 2.92
C MET A 87 -0.48 -28.19 3.97
N TYR A 88 -1.33 -27.19 3.75
CA TYR A 88 -2.39 -26.85 4.69
C TYR A 88 -3.57 -26.16 4.00
N SER A 89 -4.76 -26.46 4.49
CA SER A 89 -6.01 -25.77 4.17
C SER A 89 -6.80 -25.63 5.48
N PRO A 90 -7.38 -24.45 5.79
CA PRO A 90 -8.25 -24.29 6.94
C PRO A 90 -9.49 -25.18 6.83
N VAL A 91 -10.09 -25.47 7.98
CA VAL A 91 -11.40 -26.11 8.02
C VAL A 91 -12.45 -25.10 7.56
N SER A 92 -13.20 -25.46 6.51
CA SER A 92 -14.33 -24.68 6.01
C SER A 92 -15.53 -24.86 6.94
N ALA A 93 -16.01 -23.77 7.53
CA ALA A 93 -17.34 -23.71 8.12
C ALA A 93 -18.29 -23.04 7.12
N GLN A 94 -19.50 -23.58 6.95
CA GLN A 94 -20.54 -23.02 6.06
C GLN A 94 -21.16 -21.74 6.63
N VAL A 95 -20.32 -20.76 6.89
CA VAL A 95 -20.70 -19.43 7.34
C VAL A 95 -20.09 -18.46 6.36
N VAL A 96 -20.92 -17.62 5.74
CA VAL A 96 -20.46 -16.53 4.89
C VAL A 96 -19.59 -15.62 5.74
N SER A 97 -18.33 -15.45 5.34
CA SER A 97 -17.38 -14.60 6.07
C SER A 97 -17.16 -13.30 5.33
N THR A 98 -17.03 -12.22 6.09
CA THR A 98 -16.84 -10.85 5.59
C THR A 98 -15.55 -10.28 6.15
N LEU A 99 -14.71 -9.71 5.28
CA LEU A 99 -13.45 -9.05 5.62
C LEU A 99 -13.47 -7.59 5.19
#